data_AF-A0A0R3RVV5-F1
#
_entry.id   AF-A0A0R3RVV5-F1
#
_cell.length_a   1.000
_cell.length_b   1.000
_cell.length_c   1.000
_cell.angle_alpha   90.00
_cell.angle_beta   90.00
_cell.angle_gamma   90.00
#
_symmetry.space_group_name_H-M   'P 1'
#
loop_
_entity.id
_entity.type
_entity.pdbx_description
1 polymer ?
#
loop_
_entity_poly.entity_id
_entity_poly.type
_entity_poly.pdbx_seq_one_letter_code
_entity_poly.pdbx_strand_id
1 'polypeptide(L)'
;MNEKHKTACHKDVAWMFQQWDGNNDGELSVKELAPLEAGSNEKCLKAYIDRCDTEPGNDNVITLDEWCDCFTWADDDRHEPPCHAAKHRQDPHLEGAFHPRCTLEGYYKAEQCHDNSCWCVDKYGREFDKSRVIGRLPNCEQYATEMDENEKEELAAEL
;
A
#
# COMPACT_ATOMS: atom_id res chain seq x y z
N MET A 1 20.56 14.95 11.19
CA MET A 1 21.39 15.15 9.97
C MET A 1 20.52 14.67 8.82
N ASN A 2 20.04 15.61 8.01
CA ASN A 2 19.00 15.36 7.00
C ASN A 2 19.65 14.68 5.80
N GLU A 3 19.52 13.36 5.69
CA GLU A 3 19.93 12.65 4.48
C GLU A 3 18.94 13.02 3.39
N LYS A 4 19.37 13.91 2.49
CA LYS A 4 18.71 14.10 1.20
C LYS A 4 18.84 12.77 0.48
N HIS A 5 17.77 11.99 0.45
CA HIS A 5 17.69 10.81 -0.39
C HIS A 5 17.94 11.31 -1.81
N LYS A 6 19.05 10.86 -2.41
CA LYS A 6 19.45 11.25 -3.76
C LYS A 6 19.75 9.97 -4.50
N THR A 7 18.72 9.15 -4.64
CA THR A 7 18.82 7.90 -5.38
C THR A 7 18.95 8.23 -6.86
N ALA A 8 19.85 7.54 -7.55
CA ALA A 8 19.99 7.73 -8.98
C ALA A 8 18.73 7.19 -9.67
N CYS A 9 18.00 8.05 -10.37
CA CYS A 9 16.78 7.65 -11.05
C CYS A 9 17.04 6.54 -12.08
N HIS A 10 16.19 5.51 -12.08
CA HIS A 10 16.22 4.51 -13.13
C HIS A 10 15.91 5.16 -14.48
N LYS A 11 16.64 4.80 -15.53
CA LYS A 11 16.53 5.46 -16.85
C LYS A 11 15.14 5.36 -17.44
N ASP A 12 14.47 4.23 -17.23
CA ASP A 12 13.13 3.99 -17.76
C ASP A 12 12.09 4.81 -16.99
N VAL A 13 12.28 4.98 -15.67
CA VAL A 13 11.42 5.82 -14.81
C VAL A 13 11.58 7.30 -15.16
N ALA A 14 12.82 7.76 -15.35
CA ALA A 14 13.10 9.12 -15.82
C ALA A 14 12.54 9.37 -17.23
N TRP A 15 12.62 8.38 -18.11
CA TRP A 15 12.04 8.48 -19.44
C TRP A 15 10.51 8.58 -19.38
N MET A 16 9.86 7.82 -18.50
CA MET A 16 8.41 7.91 -18.27
C MET A 16 7.99 9.31 -17.81
N PHE A 17 8.74 9.91 -16.88
CA PHE A 17 8.50 11.29 -16.45
C PHE A 17 8.39 12.24 -17.65
N GLN A 18 9.34 12.15 -18.58
CA GLN A 18 9.36 13.00 -19.77
C GLN A 18 8.21 12.73 -20.76
N GLN A 19 7.56 11.57 -20.69
CA GLN A 19 6.36 11.33 -21.51
C GLN A 19 5.13 12.04 -20.96
N TRP A 20 5.11 12.32 -19.65
CA TRP A 20 4.00 12.95 -18.97
C TRP A 20 4.20 14.46 -18.79
N ASP A 21 5.44 14.92 -18.74
CA ASP A 21 5.83 16.34 -18.70
C ASP A 21 5.58 17.01 -20.06
N GLY A 22 4.30 17.34 -20.31
CA GLY A 22 3.82 17.77 -21.62
C GLY A 22 4.18 19.21 -21.95
N ASN A 23 4.38 20.03 -20.92
CA ASN A 23 4.86 21.41 -21.05
C ASN A 23 6.40 21.54 -20.88
N ASN A 24 7.08 20.45 -20.51
CA ASN A 24 8.52 20.32 -20.35
C ASN A 24 9.09 21.32 -19.33
N ASP A 25 8.33 21.56 -18.25
CA ASP A 25 8.74 22.44 -17.15
C ASP A 25 9.47 21.69 -16.03
N GLY A 26 9.54 20.36 -16.11
CA GLY A 26 10.22 19.51 -15.14
C GLY A 26 9.37 19.15 -13.92
N GLU A 27 8.06 19.39 -13.98
CA GLU A 27 7.07 19.11 -12.94
C GLU A 27 5.87 18.38 -13.55
N LEU A 28 5.33 17.37 -12.85
CA LEU A 28 4.09 16.71 -13.26
C LEU A 28 2.93 17.28 -12.46
N SER A 29 2.11 18.08 -13.13
CA SER A 29 0.90 18.62 -12.54
C SER A 29 -0.28 17.64 -12.62
N VAL A 30 -1.30 17.84 -11.79
CA VAL A 30 -2.57 17.09 -11.82
C VAL A 30 -3.20 17.06 -13.22
N LYS A 31 -2.96 18.07 -14.06
CA LYS A 31 -3.50 18.14 -15.43
C LYS A 31 -2.79 17.18 -16.38
N GLU A 32 -1.49 16.98 -16.20
CA GLU A 32 -0.67 16.07 -17.00
C GLU A 32 -0.90 14.61 -16.62
N LEU A 33 -1.22 14.39 -15.35
CA LEU A 33 -1.54 13.08 -14.79
C LEU A 33 -3.01 12.70 -14.98
N ALA A 34 -3.88 13.64 -15.34
CA ALA A 34 -5.31 13.40 -15.56
C ALA A 34 -5.63 12.21 -16.48
N PRO A 35 -4.87 11.92 -17.58
CA PRO A 35 -5.12 10.74 -18.40
C PRO A 35 -4.85 9.41 -17.68
N LEU A 36 -3.96 9.39 -16.68
CA LEU A 36 -3.72 8.23 -15.83
C LEU A 36 -4.79 8.08 -14.75
N GLU A 37 -5.25 9.21 -14.20
CA GLU A 37 -6.29 9.24 -13.17
C GLU A 37 -7.71 9.00 -13.70
N ALA A 38 -7.93 9.00 -15.01
CA ALA A 38 -9.27 8.85 -15.62
C ALA A 38 -9.70 7.40 -15.92
N GLY A 39 -8.92 6.39 -15.50
CA GLY A 39 -9.19 4.97 -15.76
C GLY A 39 -9.89 4.23 -14.61
N SER A 40 -10.41 3.02 -14.82
CA SER A 40 -11.15 2.25 -13.80
C SER A 40 -10.36 1.89 -12.52
N ASN A 41 -9.02 2.01 -12.53
CA ASN A 41 -8.15 1.85 -11.35
C ASN A 41 -7.79 3.19 -10.68
N GLU A 42 -8.48 4.27 -11.06
CA GLU A 42 -8.32 5.66 -10.63
C GLU A 42 -8.07 5.85 -9.13
N LYS A 43 -8.81 5.14 -8.26
CA LYS A 43 -8.70 5.33 -6.80
C LYS A 43 -7.38 4.80 -6.24
N CYS A 44 -6.85 3.74 -6.83
CA CYS A 44 -5.60 3.13 -6.40
C CYS A 44 -4.41 3.86 -7.00
N LEU A 45 -4.49 4.20 -8.30
CA LEU A 45 -3.40 4.88 -9.00
C LEU A 45 -3.24 6.33 -8.55
N LYS A 46 -4.35 7.07 -8.37
CA LYS A 46 -4.33 8.42 -7.79
C LYS A 46 -3.73 8.43 -6.40
N ALA A 47 -4.23 7.57 -5.50
CA ALA A 47 -3.72 7.49 -4.13
C ALA A 47 -2.28 6.98 -4.04
N TYR A 48 -1.75 6.33 -5.08
CA TYR A 48 -0.34 5.97 -5.19
C TYR A 48 0.50 7.17 -5.64
N ILE A 49 0.08 7.85 -6.71
CA ILE A 49 0.77 9.03 -7.26
C ILE A 49 0.78 10.20 -6.26
N ASP A 50 -0.33 10.42 -5.54
CA ASP A 50 -0.43 11.45 -4.48
C ASP A 50 0.56 11.20 -3.31
N ARG A 51 1.06 9.97 -3.13
CA ARG A 51 2.08 9.65 -2.11
C ARG A 51 3.50 9.92 -2.58
N CYS A 52 3.70 10.19 -3.86
CA CYS A 52 5.01 10.51 -4.42
C CYS A 52 5.46 11.94 -4.06
N ASP A 53 4.52 12.86 -3.82
CA ASP A 53 4.77 14.26 -3.43
C ASP A 53 5.23 14.30 -1.97
N THR A 54 6.54 14.30 -1.74
CA THR A 54 7.13 14.04 -0.42
C THR A 54 8.09 15.09 0.10
N GLU A 55 8.66 16.00 -0.70
CA GLU A 55 9.53 17.07 -0.18
C GLU A 55 9.77 18.25 -1.15
N PRO A 56 9.80 19.52 -0.70
CA PRO A 56 9.37 20.06 0.59
C PRO A 56 8.19 21.01 0.41
N GLY A 57 6.97 20.48 0.45
CA GLY A 57 5.78 21.33 0.38
C GLY A 57 4.43 20.61 0.33
N ASN A 58 4.40 19.40 -0.24
CA ASN A 58 3.13 18.81 -0.70
C ASN A 58 2.37 19.83 -1.58
N ASP A 59 3.10 20.37 -2.56
CA ASP A 59 2.62 21.46 -3.42
C ASP A 59 1.73 20.96 -4.57
N ASN A 60 1.40 19.66 -4.56
CA ASN A 60 0.59 18.94 -5.55
C ASN A 60 1.23 18.95 -6.95
N VAL A 61 2.55 19.05 -7.00
CA VAL A 61 3.35 18.86 -8.21
C VAL A 61 4.39 17.80 -7.91
N ILE A 62 4.60 16.88 -8.86
CA ILE A 62 5.58 15.82 -8.68
C ILE A 62 6.80 16.15 -9.53
N THR A 63 7.93 16.41 -8.88
CA THR A 63 9.21 16.65 -9.54
C THR A 63 9.83 15.36 -10.05
N LEU A 64 10.84 15.47 -10.92
CA LEU A 64 11.60 14.29 -11.38
C LEU A 64 12.21 13.52 -10.20
N ASP A 65 12.75 14.20 -9.19
CA ASP A 65 13.36 13.54 -8.04
C ASP A 65 12.30 12.76 -7.22
N GLU A 66 11.13 13.33 -7.00
CA GLU A 66 10.00 12.68 -6.32
C GLU A 66 9.43 11.50 -7.10
N TRP A 67 9.27 11.67 -8.40
CA TRP A 67 8.85 10.59 -9.29
C TRP A 67 9.84 9.43 -9.19
N CYS A 68 11.13 9.72 -9.29
CA CYS A 68 12.17 8.71 -9.20
C CYS A 68 12.23 8.06 -7.82
N ASP A 69 12.14 8.83 -6.74
CA ASP A 69 12.09 8.28 -5.38
C ASP A 69 10.84 7.40 -5.19
N CYS A 70 9.68 7.82 -5.69
CA CYS A 70 8.43 7.06 -5.60
C CYS A 70 8.49 5.67 -6.25
N PHE A 71 9.17 5.55 -7.40
CA PHE A 71 9.39 4.26 -8.06
C PHE A 71 10.61 3.51 -7.52
N THR A 72 11.59 4.17 -6.90
CA THR A 72 12.68 3.47 -6.19
C THR A 72 12.25 2.93 -4.83
N TRP A 73 11.26 3.53 -4.16
CA TRP A 73 10.58 2.94 -3.01
C TRP A 73 9.78 1.69 -3.39
N ALA A 74 9.36 1.56 -4.65
CA ALA A 74 8.78 0.32 -5.17
C ALA A 74 9.82 -0.80 -5.40
N ASP A 75 11.11 -0.45 -5.54
CA ASP A 75 12.23 -1.39 -5.73
C ASP A 75 13.10 -1.61 -4.47
N ASP A 76 12.96 -0.79 -3.42
CA ASP A 76 13.77 -0.93 -2.19
C ASP A 76 13.09 -1.85 -1.18
N ASP A 77 13.39 -3.15 -1.30
CA ASP A 77 13.14 -4.24 -0.32
C ASP A 77 13.53 -3.91 1.13
N ARG A 78 14.21 -2.78 1.40
CA ARG A 78 14.74 -2.45 2.73
C ARG A 78 13.71 -1.90 3.72
N HIS A 79 12.50 -1.50 3.31
CA HIS A 79 11.46 -1.08 4.26
C HIS A 79 10.02 -1.42 3.82
N GLU A 80 9.80 -2.45 3.00
CA GLU A 80 8.41 -2.89 2.76
C GLU A 80 7.79 -3.36 4.10
N PRO A 81 6.66 -2.78 4.52
CA PRO A 81 5.97 -3.21 5.72
C PRO A 81 5.59 -4.69 5.65
N PRO A 82 5.64 -5.41 6.79
CA PRO A 82 5.65 -6.88 6.79
C PRO A 82 4.39 -7.51 6.17
N CYS A 83 3.23 -6.86 6.27
CA CYS A 83 2.00 -7.38 5.70
C CYS A 83 1.93 -7.16 4.18
N HIS A 84 2.34 -5.98 3.69
CA HIS A 84 2.43 -5.74 2.25
C HIS A 84 3.42 -6.70 1.59
N ALA A 85 4.59 -6.91 2.22
CA ALA A 85 5.58 -7.87 1.75
C ALA A 85 5.03 -9.29 1.71
N ALA A 86 4.27 -9.70 2.73
CA ALA A 86 3.61 -11.01 2.73
C ALA A 86 2.54 -11.12 1.64
N LYS A 87 1.80 -10.04 1.36
CA LYS A 87 0.76 -9.99 0.35
C LYS A 87 1.32 -10.04 -1.08
N HIS A 88 2.41 -9.32 -1.36
CA HIS A 88 3.08 -9.34 -2.67
C HIS A 88 3.71 -10.70 -3.01
N ARG A 89 4.05 -11.49 -2.00
CA ARG A 89 4.53 -12.88 -2.21
C ARG A 89 3.43 -13.84 -2.64
N GLN A 90 2.16 -13.48 -2.53
CA GLN A 90 1.03 -14.32 -2.93
C GLN A 90 0.56 -13.95 -4.33
N ASP A 91 0.27 -14.94 -5.16
CA ASP A 91 -0.37 -14.72 -6.46
C ASP A 91 -1.85 -14.40 -6.23
N PRO A 92 -2.34 -13.19 -6.58
CA PRO A 92 -3.74 -12.81 -6.38
C PRO A 92 -4.73 -13.63 -7.23
N HIS A 93 -4.26 -14.40 -8.20
CA HIS A 93 -5.11 -15.25 -9.04
C HIS A 93 -5.22 -16.69 -8.52
N LEU A 94 -4.47 -17.05 -7.48
CA LEU A 94 -4.52 -18.38 -6.91
C LEU A 94 -5.70 -18.50 -5.93
N GLU A 95 -6.77 -19.13 -6.38
CA GLU A 95 -7.96 -19.37 -5.54
C GLU A 95 -7.60 -20.18 -4.29
N GLY A 96 -8.09 -19.74 -3.13
CA GLY A 96 -7.80 -20.36 -1.84
C GLY A 96 -6.42 -20.02 -1.27
N ALA A 97 -5.65 -19.12 -1.89
CA ALA A 97 -4.44 -18.58 -1.25
C ALA A 97 -4.80 -17.65 -0.08
N PHE A 98 -4.00 -17.71 0.98
CA PHE A 98 -4.15 -16.79 2.10
C PHE A 98 -3.57 -15.41 1.74
N HIS A 99 -4.45 -14.41 1.64
CA HIS A 99 -4.05 -13.02 1.48
C HIS A 99 -4.21 -12.28 2.81
N PRO A 100 -3.11 -11.85 3.46
CA PRO A 100 -3.22 -11.21 4.76
C PRO A 100 -3.92 -9.85 4.66
N ARG A 101 -4.69 -9.50 5.70
CA ARG A 101 -5.36 -8.20 5.83
C ARG A 101 -4.37 -7.20 6.42
N CYS A 102 -4.09 -6.15 5.65
CA CYS A 102 -3.11 -5.13 6.01
C CYS A 102 -3.77 -3.79 6.33
N THR A 103 -3.13 -2.99 7.18
CA THR A 103 -3.44 -1.57 7.36
C THR A 103 -2.95 -0.75 6.18
N LEU A 104 -3.34 0.52 6.11
CA LEU A 104 -2.84 1.45 5.09
C LEU A 104 -1.32 1.69 5.19
N GLU A 105 -0.77 1.58 6.40
CA GLU A 105 0.67 1.67 6.69
C GLU A 105 1.42 0.36 6.39
N GLY A 106 0.71 -0.70 5.99
CA GLY A 106 1.28 -1.99 5.59
C GLY A 106 1.65 -2.95 6.72
N TYR A 107 1.19 -2.67 7.94
CA TYR A 107 1.22 -3.62 9.04
C TYR A 107 0.02 -4.56 9.01
N TYR A 108 0.04 -5.63 9.79
CA TYR A 108 -1.10 -6.55 9.89
C TYR A 108 -2.23 -5.92 10.69
N LYS A 109 -3.47 -6.09 10.20
CA LYS A 109 -4.67 -5.89 11.04
C LYS A 109 -4.71 -6.98 12.11
N ALA A 110 -5.27 -6.67 13.28
CA ALA A 110 -5.29 -7.58 14.41
C ALA A 110 -6.06 -8.87 14.08
N GLU A 111 -7.19 -8.77 13.40
CA GLU A 111 -8.01 -9.88 12.94
C GLU A 111 -7.53 -10.38 11.57
N GLN A 112 -7.20 -11.67 11.48
CA GLN A 112 -6.91 -12.36 10.22
C GLN A 112 -7.86 -13.52 10.07
N CYS A 113 -8.38 -13.72 8.85
CA CYS A 113 -9.29 -14.80 8.52
C CYS A 113 -8.81 -15.53 7.26
N HIS A 114 -8.99 -16.85 7.24
CA HIS A 114 -8.70 -17.71 6.11
C HIS A 114 -9.43 -19.04 6.26
N ASP A 115 -10.09 -19.51 5.20
CA ASP A 115 -10.76 -20.81 5.16
C ASP A 115 -11.64 -21.09 6.40
N ASN A 116 -12.53 -20.13 6.73
CA ASN A 116 -13.43 -20.20 7.88
C ASN A 116 -12.71 -20.34 9.25
N SER A 117 -11.42 -20.04 9.30
CA SER A 117 -10.62 -19.93 10.51
C SER A 117 -10.13 -18.49 10.69
N CYS A 118 -10.38 -17.90 11.85
CA CYS A 118 -9.92 -16.55 12.16
C CYS A 118 -9.07 -16.54 13.43
N TRP A 119 -8.08 -15.66 13.52
CA TRP A 119 -7.16 -15.55 14.65
C TRP A 119 -6.70 -14.10 14.87
N CYS A 120 -6.12 -13.83 16.03
CA CYS A 120 -5.53 -12.52 16.34
C CYS A 120 -4.03 -12.54 16.05
N VAL A 121 -3.50 -11.46 15.47
CA VAL A 121 -2.06 -11.25 15.24
C VAL A 121 -1.59 -9.92 15.82
N ASP A 122 -0.28 -9.81 16.09
CA ASP A 122 0.37 -8.53 16.32
C ASP A 122 0.63 -7.76 15.00
N LYS A 123 1.11 -6.52 15.09
CA LYS A 123 1.39 -5.67 13.91
C LYS A 123 2.40 -6.26 12.92
N TYR A 124 3.16 -7.28 13.32
CA TYR A 124 4.15 -7.98 12.49
C TYR A 124 3.64 -9.33 11.97
N GLY A 125 2.38 -9.68 12.25
CA GLY A 125 1.73 -10.89 11.74
C GLY A 125 1.93 -12.14 12.61
N ARG A 126 2.45 -11.99 13.85
CA ARG A 126 2.60 -13.13 14.76
C ARG A 126 1.27 -13.43 15.44
N GLU A 127 0.78 -14.65 15.29
CA GLU A 127 -0.45 -15.12 15.92
C GLU A 127 -0.32 -15.16 17.45
N PHE A 128 -1.38 -14.71 18.13
CA PHE A 128 -1.51 -14.86 19.58
C PHE A 128 -1.99 -16.26 19.94
N ASP A 129 -1.35 -16.87 20.94
CA ASP A 129 -1.70 -18.21 21.41
C ASP A 129 -3.19 -18.33 21.76
N LYS A 130 -3.82 -19.40 21.27
CA LYS A 130 -5.24 -19.74 21.52
C LYS A 130 -6.24 -18.68 21.04
N SER A 131 -5.85 -17.79 20.13
CA SER A 131 -6.77 -16.83 19.52
C SER A 131 -7.61 -17.41 18.37
N ARG A 132 -7.16 -18.52 17.78
CA ARG A 132 -7.81 -19.15 16.62
C ARG A 132 -9.20 -19.70 16.94
N VAL A 133 -10.17 -19.31 16.12
CA VAL A 133 -11.58 -19.70 16.15
C VAL A 133 -12.04 -20.14 14.75
N ILE A 134 -13.14 -20.89 14.69
CA ILE A 134 -13.75 -21.38 13.43
C ILE A 134 -15.20 -20.91 13.38
N GLY A 135 -15.68 -20.42 12.23
CA GLY A 135 -17.09 -20.04 12.04
C GLY A 135 -17.53 -18.76 12.76
N ARG A 136 -16.58 -17.99 13.30
CA ARG A 136 -16.84 -16.70 13.96
C ARG A 136 -15.59 -15.83 14.00
N LEU A 137 -15.77 -14.53 14.18
CA LEU A 137 -14.67 -13.59 14.39
C LEU A 137 -14.17 -13.65 15.84
N PRO A 138 -12.83 -13.66 16.06
CA PRO A 138 -12.25 -13.48 17.38
C PRO A 138 -12.44 -12.01 17.83
N ASN A 139 -12.49 -11.78 19.14
CA ASN A 139 -12.40 -10.41 19.66
C ASN A 139 -10.92 -10.10 19.90
N CYS A 140 -10.33 -9.24 19.05
CA CYS A 140 -8.96 -8.75 19.19
C CYS A 140 -8.90 -7.28 19.63
N GLU A 141 -9.95 -6.72 20.26
CA GLU A 141 -10.06 -5.30 20.66
C GLU A 141 -8.88 -4.79 21.52
N GLN A 142 -8.20 -5.69 22.21
CA GLN A 142 -7.01 -5.37 23.01
C GLN A 142 -5.77 -5.03 22.14
N TYR A 143 -5.83 -5.30 20.84
CA TYR A 143 -4.73 -5.23 19.88
C TYR A 143 -5.09 -4.46 18.60
N ALA A 144 -6.37 -4.16 18.36
CA ALA A 144 -6.88 -3.50 17.16
C ALA A 144 -6.88 -1.97 17.29
N THR A 145 -6.60 -1.28 16.18
CA THR A 145 -7.08 0.10 15.97
C THR A 145 -8.57 0.05 15.65
N GLU A 146 -9.34 1.11 15.94
CA GLU A 146 -10.80 1.13 15.71
C GLU A 146 -11.17 0.59 14.32
N MET A 147 -12.02 -0.44 14.28
CA MET A 147 -12.51 -1.06 13.04
C MET A 147 -13.78 -0.34 12.57
N ASP A 148 -13.85 -0.01 11.29
CA ASP A 148 -15.08 0.53 10.72
C ASP A 148 -16.13 -0.57 10.44
N GLU A 149 -17.39 -0.16 10.25
CA GLU A 149 -18.49 -1.11 10.01
C GLU A 149 -18.35 -1.88 8.69
N ASN A 150 -17.74 -1.28 7.65
CA ASN A 150 -17.50 -1.99 6.38
C ASN A 150 -16.43 -3.07 6.55
N GLU A 151 -15.38 -2.80 7.31
CA GLU A 151 -14.31 -3.75 7.60
C GLU A 151 -14.82 -4.98 8.35
N LYS A 152 -15.80 -4.79 9.25
CA LYS A 152 -16.49 -5.88 9.95
C LYS A 152 -17.34 -6.73 9.01
N GLU A 153 -18.07 -6.10 8.09
CA GLU A 153 -18.88 -6.81 7.09
C GLU A 153 -18.00 -7.67 6.16
N GLU A 154 -16.88 -7.12 5.69
CA GLU A 154 -15.92 -7.87 4.89
C GLU A 154 -15.33 -9.07 5.63
N LEU A 155 -14.96 -8.90 6.91
CA LEU A 155 -14.46 -9.99 7.75
C LEU A 155 -15.53 -11.07 7.96
N ALA A 156 -16.77 -10.68 8.16
CA ALA A 156 -17.88 -11.62 8.32
C ALA A 156 -18.17 -12.42 7.03
N ALA A 157 -17.81 -11.90 5.86
CA ALA A 157 -17.97 -12.59 4.58
C ALA A 157 -16.94 -13.72 4.35
N GLU A 158 -15.88 -13.79 5.16
CA GLU A 158 -14.83 -14.83 5.08
C GLU A 158 -15.09 -16.05 5.99
N LEU A 159 -16.23 -16.07 6.70
CA LEU A 159 -16.73 -17.17 7.55
C LEU A 159 -17.67 -18.11 6.78
#